data_AF-A0A962UXC8-F1
#
_entry.id   AF-A0A962UXC8-F1
#
_cell.length_a   1.000
_cell.length_b   1.000
_cell.length_c   1.000
_cell.angle_alpha   90.00
_cell.angle_beta   90.00
_cell.angle_gamma   90.00
#
_symmetry.space_group_name_H-M   'P 1'
#
loop_
_entity.id
_entity.type
_entity.pdbx_description
1 polymer ?
#
loop_
_entity_poly.entity_id
_entity_poly.type
_entity_poly.pdbx_seq_one_letter_code
_entity_poly.pdbx_strand_id
1 'polypeptide(L)'
;MQLTYDYQLHVDVLDHQSVIAHLRSVLNALASKPQYSEFYIGITNDLERRKKEHMEKGFKLMCPIYQEPANFVSSSFHNLERDAINTFRSGIQHPTTKQVLLRCANTPGGSLAKNWLYIMVK
;
A
#
# COMPACT_ATOMS: atom_id res chain seq x y z
N MET A 1 -15.52 -7.46 -1.21
CA MET A 1 -14.25 -6.78 -0.90
C MET A 1 -14.56 -5.46 -0.23
N GLN A 2 -13.94 -5.18 0.92
CA GLN A 2 -14.18 -3.96 1.69
C GLN A 2 -13.20 -2.86 1.26
N LEU A 3 -13.65 -1.60 1.26
CA LEU A 3 -12.80 -0.41 1.20
C LEU A 3 -12.83 0.22 2.59
N THR A 4 -11.67 0.52 3.18
CA THR A 4 -11.60 1.23 4.46
C THR A 4 -10.62 2.38 4.37
N TYR A 5 -11.00 3.52 4.95
CA TYR A 5 -10.18 4.72 5.07
C TYR A 5 -9.54 4.86 6.46
N ASP A 6 -9.72 3.87 7.35
CA ASP A 6 -9.24 3.91 8.74
C ASP A 6 -7.72 4.06 8.84
N TYR A 7 -7.00 3.75 7.76
CA TYR A 7 -5.55 3.82 7.66
C TYR A 7 -5.06 5.00 6.81
N GLN A 8 -5.93 5.91 6.39
CA GLN A 8 -5.52 7.04 5.56
C GLN A 8 -4.79 8.09 6.42
N LEU A 9 -3.62 8.55 5.95
CA LEU A 9 -2.95 9.70 6.53
C LEU A 9 -3.73 10.99 6.25
N HIS A 10 -3.63 11.93 7.19
CA HIS A 10 -4.10 13.28 6.95
C HIS A 10 -3.36 13.95 5.78
N VAL A 11 -4.07 14.86 5.11
CA VAL A 11 -3.68 15.47 3.82
C VAL A 11 -2.49 16.45 3.96
N ASP A 12 -2.07 16.75 5.19
CA ASP A 12 -0.97 17.62 5.55
C ASP A 12 0.39 16.90 5.68
N VAL A 13 0.41 15.57 5.57
CA VAL A 13 1.67 14.80 5.57
C VAL A 13 2.34 14.90 4.20
N LEU A 14 3.41 15.69 4.11
CA LEU A 14 4.15 15.94 2.87
C LEU A 14 5.49 15.20 2.76
N ASP A 15 5.95 14.54 3.83
CA ASP A 15 7.23 13.83 3.85
C ASP A 15 7.07 12.33 3.52
N HIS A 16 7.87 11.85 2.58
CA HIS A 16 7.85 10.46 2.13
C HIS A 16 8.23 9.48 3.24
N GLN A 17 9.19 9.83 4.10
CA GLN A 17 9.61 8.92 5.19
C GLN A 17 8.45 8.66 6.14
N SER A 18 7.66 9.69 6.42
CA SER A 18 6.44 9.60 7.22
C SER A 18 5.40 8.69 6.58
N VAL A 19 5.20 8.78 5.26
CA VAL A 19 4.29 7.87 4.53
C VAL A 19 4.80 6.42 4.57
N ILE A 20 6.10 6.19 4.39
CA ILE A 20 6.71 4.85 4.46
C ILE A 20 6.63 4.26 5.88
N ALA A 21 6.89 5.07 6.91
CA ALA A 21 6.75 4.66 8.30
C ALA A 21 5.30 4.28 8.64
N HIS A 22 4.35 5.07 8.14
CA HIS A 22 2.93 4.76 8.30
C HIS A 22 2.52 3.48 7.57
N LEU A 23 2.95 3.30 6.32
CA LEU A 23 2.76 2.04 5.58
C LEU A 23 3.22 0.83 6.39
N ARG A 24 4.38 0.92 7.06
CA ARG A 24 4.88 -0.15 7.92
C ARG A 24 3.90 -0.45 9.07
N SER A 25 3.39 0.59 9.73
CA SER A 25 2.41 0.44 10.83
C SER A 25 1.15 -0.28 10.34
N VAL A 26 0.61 0.14 9.20
CA VAL A 26 -0.58 -0.47 8.58
C VAL A 26 -0.31 -1.93 8.20
N LEU A 27 0.80 -2.21 7.53
CA LEU A 27 1.16 -3.56 7.13
C LEU A 27 1.39 -4.49 8.34
N ASN A 28 1.97 -3.99 9.43
CA ASN A 28 2.09 -4.75 10.68
C ASN A 28 0.73 -5.08 11.29
N ALA A 29 -0.20 -4.12 11.32
CA ALA A 29 -1.57 -4.32 11.82
C ALA A 29 -2.38 -5.28 10.93
N LEU A 30 -2.08 -5.35 9.63
CA LEU A 30 -2.67 -6.33 8.71
C LEU A 30 -2.01 -7.70 8.85
N ALA A 31 -0.69 -7.77 9.04
CA ALA A 31 0.06 -9.01 9.23
C ALA A 31 -0.30 -9.74 10.53
N SER A 32 -0.80 -9.04 11.55
CA SER A 32 -1.30 -9.67 12.77
C SER A 32 -2.65 -10.37 12.60
N LYS A 33 -3.30 -10.25 11.43
CA LYS A 33 -4.60 -10.85 11.14
C LYS A 33 -4.40 -12.10 10.28
N PRO A 34 -4.71 -13.31 10.78
CA PRO A 34 -4.39 -14.56 10.09
C PRO A 34 -5.19 -14.78 8.79
N GLN A 35 -6.27 -14.03 8.58
CA GLN A 35 -7.07 -14.10 7.35
C GLN A 35 -6.37 -13.50 6.11
N TYR A 36 -5.25 -12.81 6.31
CA TYR A 36 -4.46 -12.18 5.25
C TYR A 36 -3.09 -12.86 5.15
N SER A 37 -2.64 -13.03 3.92
CA SER A 37 -1.43 -13.78 3.59
C SER A 37 -0.51 -13.00 2.66
N GLU A 38 -1.08 -12.10 1.86
CA GLU A 38 -0.31 -11.27 0.93
C GLU A 38 -0.89 -9.87 0.84
N PHE A 39 -0.03 -8.91 0.50
CA PHE A 39 -0.40 -7.54 0.23
C PHE A 39 0.15 -7.06 -1.11
N TYR A 40 -0.47 -6.03 -1.66
CA TYR A 40 -0.04 -5.31 -2.84
C TYR A 40 -0.09 -3.81 -2.57
N ILE A 41 1.01 -3.10 -2.81
CA ILE A 41 1.08 -1.64 -2.79
C ILE A 41 0.84 -1.14 -4.21
N GLY A 42 0.03 -0.11 -4.41
CA GLY A 42 -0.04 0.50 -5.73
C GLY A 42 -0.51 1.93 -5.71
N ILE A 43 -0.40 2.55 -6.87
CA ILE A 43 -0.94 3.89 -7.10
C ILE A 43 -2.08 3.90 -8.13
N THR A 44 -3.07 4.78 -7.93
CA THR A 44 -4.23 4.94 -8.84
C THR A 44 -4.80 6.35 -8.78
N ASN A 45 -5.52 6.76 -9.83
CA ASN A 45 -6.39 7.95 -9.80
C ASN A 45 -7.85 7.58 -9.49
N ASP A 46 -8.15 6.28 -9.51
CA ASP A 46 -9.49 5.73 -9.38
C ASP A 46 -9.40 4.49 -8.49
N LEU A 47 -9.74 4.67 -7.22
CA LEU A 47 -9.76 3.59 -6.23
C LEU A 47 -10.85 2.56 -6.55
N GLU A 48 -12.02 2.98 -7.04
CA GLU A 48 -13.15 2.08 -7.28
C GLU A 48 -12.96 1.20 -8.51
N ARG A 49 -12.38 1.74 -9.60
CA ARG A 49 -11.98 0.89 -10.73
C ARG A 49 -10.90 -0.09 -10.32
N ARG A 50 -9.87 0.40 -9.62
CA ARG A 50 -8.74 -0.43 -9.21
C ARG A 50 -9.13 -1.49 -8.18
N LYS A 51 -10.11 -1.21 -7.32
CA LYS A 51 -10.79 -2.21 -6.47
C LYS A 51 -11.26 -3.40 -7.30
N LYS A 52 -12.11 -3.13 -8.31
CA LYS A 52 -12.77 -4.17 -9.11
C LYS A 52 -11.75 -5.06 -9.79
N GLU A 53 -10.73 -4.46 -10.40
CA GLU A 53 -9.63 -5.20 -11.05
C GLU A 53 -8.87 -6.14 -10.10
N HIS A 54 -8.72 -5.77 -8.82
CA HIS A 54 -8.04 -6.62 -7.84
C HIS A 54 -8.98 -7.62 -7.16
N MET A 55 -10.29 -7.36 -7.13
CA MET A 55 -11.27 -8.37 -6.68
C MET A 55 -11.22 -9.62 -7.53
N GLU A 56 -11.11 -9.46 -8.84
CA GLU A 56 -10.96 -10.57 -9.80
C GLU A 56 -9.69 -11.40 -9.54
N LYS A 57 -8.69 -10.81 -8.87
CA LYS A 57 -7.43 -11.46 -8.47
C LYS A 57 -7.48 -12.03 -7.05
N GLY A 58 -8.64 -12.01 -6.38
CA GLY A 58 -8.87 -12.60 -5.06
C GLY A 58 -8.48 -11.72 -3.87
N PHE A 59 -8.21 -10.42 -4.06
CA PHE A 59 -7.99 -9.51 -2.94
C PHE A 59 -9.29 -9.22 -2.17
N LYS A 60 -9.19 -9.09 -0.84
CA LYS A 60 -10.33 -9.02 0.09
C LYS A 60 -10.58 -7.63 0.68
N LEU A 61 -9.53 -6.81 0.78
CA LEU A 61 -9.60 -5.47 1.37
C LEU A 61 -8.70 -4.51 0.59
N MET A 62 -9.20 -3.30 0.36
CA MET A 62 -8.43 -2.14 -0.10
C MET A 62 -8.35 -1.10 1.02
N CYS A 63 -7.15 -0.56 1.24
CA CYS A 63 -6.86 0.50 2.20
C CYS A 63 -6.16 1.65 1.47
N PRO A 64 -6.83 2.78 1.20
CA PRO A 64 -6.15 4.01 0.81
C PRO A 64 -5.25 4.46 1.96
N ILE A 65 -4.01 4.81 1.64
CA ILE A 65 -2.98 5.15 2.63
C ILE A 65 -2.66 6.63 2.58
N TYR A 66 -2.52 7.17 1.38
CA TYR A 66 -2.14 8.56 1.19
C TYR A 66 -2.72 9.06 -0.13
N GLN A 67 -3.16 10.31 -0.13
CA GLN A 67 -3.58 11.03 -1.32
C GLN A 67 -2.67 12.24 -1.50
N GLU A 68 -1.89 12.28 -2.57
CA GLU A 68 -1.12 13.46 -2.91
C GLU A 68 -2.07 14.59 -3.34
N PRO A 69 -1.94 15.79 -2.75
CA PRO A 69 -2.73 16.93 -3.17
C PRO A 69 -2.56 17.22 -4.67
N ALA A 70 -3.65 17.57 -5.36
CA ALA A 70 -3.66 17.74 -6.82
C ALA A 70 -2.64 18.77 -7.36
N ASN A 71 -2.27 19.74 -6.54
CA ASN A 71 -1.27 20.77 -6.81
C ASN A 71 0.18 20.29 -6.64
N PHE A 72 0.40 19.06 -6.16
CA PHE A 72 1.72 18.48 -5.91
C PHE A 72 1.98 17.19 -6.69
N VAL A 73 1.07 16.77 -7.58
CA VAL A 73 1.20 15.56 -8.41
C VAL A 73 2.44 15.67 -9.29
N SER A 74 3.53 15.03 -8.86
CA SER A 74 4.86 15.15 -9.45
C SER A 74 5.54 13.78 -9.56
N SER A 75 6.74 13.75 -10.14
CA SER A 75 7.59 12.56 -10.15
C SER A 75 8.00 12.08 -8.74
N SER A 76 7.77 12.89 -7.70
CA SER A 76 7.97 12.52 -6.30
C SER A 76 7.15 11.28 -5.93
N PHE A 77 5.89 11.20 -6.37
CA PHE A 77 5.00 10.09 -6.01
C PHE A 77 5.41 8.75 -6.64
N HIS A 78 6.03 8.78 -7.83
CA HIS A 78 6.61 7.58 -8.45
C HIS A 78 7.76 7.03 -7.64
N ASN A 79 8.60 7.92 -7.13
CA ASN A 79 9.67 7.53 -6.24
C ASN A 79 9.08 6.96 -4.95
N LEU A 80 8.03 7.56 -4.38
CA LEU A 80 7.34 7.03 -3.20
C LEU A 80 6.80 5.61 -3.40
N GLU A 81 6.09 5.33 -4.50
CA GLU A 81 5.61 3.97 -4.81
C GLU A 81 6.78 2.98 -4.91
N ARG A 82 7.80 3.32 -5.69
CA ARG A 82 8.97 2.47 -5.90
C ARG A 82 9.71 2.21 -4.59
N ASP A 83 9.89 3.24 -3.77
CA ASP A 83 10.59 3.17 -2.50
C ASP A 83 9.79 2.32 -1.49
N ALA A 84 8.46 2.44 -1.49
CA ALA A 84 7.57 1.58 -0.72
C ALA A 84 7.72 0.11 -1.14
N ILE A 85 7.61 -0.19 -2.43
CA ILE A 85 7.76 -1.56 -2.95
C ILE A 85 9.13 -2.13 -2.59
N ASN A 86 10.20 -1.37 -2.78
CA ASN A 86 11.56 -1.79 -2.44
C ASN A 86 11.71 -2.06 -0.95
N THR A 87 11.17 -1.17 -0.10
CA THR A 87 11.24 -1.28 1.37
C THR A 87 10.54 -2.53 1.88
N PHE A 88 9.40 -2.90 1.29
CA PHE A 88 8.55 -4.00 1.77
C PHE A 88 8.62 -5.25 0.89
N ARG A 89 9.57 -5.34 -0.04
CA ARG A 89 9.68 -6.45 -1.01
C ARG A 89 9.80 -7.82 -0.35
N SER A 90 10.49 -7.91 0.78
CA SER A 90 10.63 -9.15 1.57
C SER A 90 9.36 -9.57 2.31
N GLY A 91 8.30 -8.75 2.25
CA GLY A 91 7.12 -8.88 3.07
C GLY A 91 7.34 -8.45 4.52
N ILE A 92 6.30 -8.63 5.33
CA ILE A 92 6.35 -8.43 6.79
C ILE A 92 6.73 -9.75 7.43
N GLN A 93 7.79 -9.72 8.22
CA GLN A 93 8.31 -10.89 8.92
C GLN A 93 8.05 -10.78 10.42
N HIS A 94 7.81 -11.92 11.05
CA HIS A 94 7.82 -12.01 12.50
C HIS A 94 9.21 -11.62 13.02
N PRO A 95 9.32 -10.71 14.01
CA PRO A 95 10.60 -10.14 14.44
C PRO A 95 11.60 -11.21 14.92
N THR A 96 11.09 -12.21 15.66
CA THR A 96 11.89 -13.30 16.24
C THR A 96 12.11 -14.47 15.28
N THR A 97 11.05 -15.12 14.79
CA THR A 97 11.16 -16.35 13.98
C THR A 97 11.56 -16.10 12.52
N LYS A 98 11.55 -14.84 12.07
CA LYS A 98 11.75 -14.44 10.66
C LYS A 98 10.77 -15.06 9.67
N GLN A 99 9.73 -15.74 10.16
CA GLN A 99 8.64 -16.26 9.35
C GLN A 99 7.93 -15.09 8.65
N VAL A 100 7.66 -15.23 7.35
CA VAL A 100 6.88 -14.22 6.62
C VAL A 100 5.42 -14.33 7.02
N LEU A 101 4.90 -13.27 7.63
CA LEU A 101 3.50 -13.14 8.06
C LEU A 101 2.61 -12.60 6.95
N LEU A 102 3.15 -11.69 6.13
CA LEU A 102 2.41 -11.08 5.03
C LEU A 102 3.36 -10.87 3.84
N ARG A 103 3.13 -11.58 2.73
CA ARG A 103 4.04 -11.53 1.57
C ARG A 103 3.72 -10.35 0.65
N CYS A 104 4.75 -9.75 0.04
CA CYS A 104 4.58 -8.73 -0.98
C CYS A 104 4.26 -9.39 -2.33
N ALA A 105 3.13 -9.05 -2.93
CA ALA A 105 2.69 -9.54 -4.24
C ALA A 105 3.09 -8.60 -5.39
N ASN A 106 3.79 -7.51 -5.10
CA ASN A 106 4.27 -6.58 -6.12
C ASN A 106 5.34 -7.22 -7.00
N THR A 107 5.16 -7.11 -8.32
CA THR A 107 6.24 -7.31 -9.28
C THR A 107 7.05 -6.01 -9.44
N PRO A 108 8.33 -6.07 -9.83
CA PRO A 108 9.11 -4.86 -10.13
C PRO A 108 8.42 -4.02 -11.21
N GLY A 109 8.25 -2.73 -10.94
CA GLY A 109 7.65 -1.77 -11.87
C GLY A 109 7.08 -0.58 -11.13
N GLY A 110 7.16 0.60 -11.74
CA GLY A 110 6.48 1.81 -11.29
C GLY A 110 5.33 2.14 -12.24
N SER A 111 4.24 2.68 -11.72
CA SER A 111 3.10 3.13 -12.53
C SER A 111 3.26 4.60 -12.96
N LEU A 112 2.44 5.08 -13.90
CA LEU A 112 2.38 6.50 -14.32
C LEU A 112 1.82 7.39 -13.20
N ALA A 113 1.93 8.72 -13.31
CA ALA A 113 1.66 9.63 -12.18
C ALA A 113 0.21 9.50 -11.75
N LYS A 114 0.01 9.22 -10.46
CA LYS A 114 -1.30 9.04 -9.84
C LYS A 114 -1.32 9.71 -8.48
N ASN A 115 -2.50 10.04 -7.98
CA ASN A 115 -2.66 10.79 -6.73
C ASN A 115 -2.99 9.92 -5.51
N TRP A 116 -3.38 8.66 -5.65
CA TRP A 116 -3.60 7.76 -4.50
C TRP A 116 -2.51 6.72 -4.38
N LEU A 117 -2.05 6.49 -3.16
CA LEU A 117 -1.29 5.32 -2.73
C LEU A 117 -2.22 4.44 -1.88
N TYR A 118 -2.25 3.15 -2.18
CA TYR A 118 -3.13 2.20 -1.49
C TYR A 118 -2.43 0.87 -1.25
N ILE A 119 -2.97 0.11 -0.28
CA ILE A 119 -2.66 -1.30 -0.05
C ILE A 119 -3.89 -2.15 -0.39
N MET A 120 -3.67 -3.31 -1.01
CA MET A 120 -4.62 -4.41 -1.07
C MET A 120 -4.13 -5.57 -0.21
N VAL A 121 -5.02 -6.32 0.43
CA VAL A 121 -4.65 -7.58 1.10
C VAL A 121 -5.58 -8.73 0.74
N LYS A 122 -5.04 -9.94 0.70
CA LYS A 122 -5.77 -11.18 0.38
C LYS A 122 -5.58 -12.25 1.44
#